data_AF-A0AAW1Q837-F1
#
_entry.id   AF-A0AAW1Q837-F1
#
_cell.length_a   1.000
_cell.length_b   1.000
_cell.length_c   1.000
_cell.angle_alpha   90.00
_cell.angle_beta   90.00
_cell.angle_gamma   90.00
#
_symmetry.space_group_name_H-M   'P 1'
#
loop_
_entity.id
_entity.type
_entity.pdbx_description
1 polymer ?
#
loop_
_entity_poly.entity_id
_entity_poly.type
_entity_poly.pdbx_seq_one_letter_code
_entity_poly.pdbx_strand_id
1 'polypeptide(L)'
;MTSLFGNLPSLTAQEEQPPPPPANPPPEKRLKAHDGTAVATSGREGLSEGDDQVAAALSKIKQHIGSRGKFKKASGLLRQLLQDGNVEKAHGQLVFEVLAASLRQPSHGVDPELAREYIKLFTAASKLPELFSAREQAQLDVYGIWAVHRSQIATTDDSFVFNKVLGRIKESVHHLPEAGAEEDEALLAAKARLAEEAERPVEPEKPAEPTAPAEEAEADPFGLEALIAPKPKAKKSSVLWSSREILSMKRDALLDCVDTMKACYRQAWARTSVDMAIEDIWNHRARFCASQQQRIEDFRRFVREQRAIRRQGPSSKEQRRDTTAFEAARTSWSKASVSARGAVGGGGDHGSEVWLG
;
A
#
# COMPACT_ATOMS: atom_id res chain seq x y z
N MET A 1 -5.22 13.42 -18.00
CA MET A 1 -4.40 12.45 -17.24
C MET A 1 -3.87 13.16 -16.01
N THR A 2 -4.45 12.88 -14.84
CA THR A 2 -3.92 13.32 -13.54
C THR A 2 -4.19 12.19 -12.56
N SER A 3 -3.22 11.31 -12.37
CA SER A 3 -3.09 10.53 -11.14
C SER A 3 -1.67 10.00 -10.99
N LEU A 4 -1.15 10.23 -9.79
CA LEU A 4 -0.06 9.54 -9.11
C LEU A 4 -0.49 9.51 -7.63
N PHE A 5 -1.74 9.08 -7.36
CA PHE A 5 -2.51 9.16 -6.09
C PHE A 5 -3.21 10.50 -5.79
N GLY A 6 -4.19 10.90 -6.63
CA GLY A 6 -4.92 12.18 -6.60
C GLY A 6 -5.34 12.76 -5.23
N ASN A 7 -4.38 13.43 -4.56
CA ASN A 7 -4.48 14.33 -3.42
C ASN A 7 -4.32 13.71 -2.01
N LEU A 8 -3.09 13.27 -1.66
CA LEU A 8 -2.64 12.86 -0.31
C LEU A 8 -2.76 14.02 0.73
N PRO A 9 -3.14 13.77 2.00
CA PRO A 9 -3.16 14.83 3.01
C PRO A 9 -1.76 15.29 3.41
N SER A 10 -1.60 16.59 3.65
CA SER A 10 -0.50 17.14 4.43
C SER A 10 -0.65 16.69 5.89
N LEU A 11 0.37 16.02 6.45
CA LEU A 11 0.47 15.75 7.88
C LEU A 11 1.11 16.97 8.58
N THR A 12 0.41 18.10 8.57
CA THR A 12 0.67 19.25 9.45
C THR A 12 -0.58 20.13 9.46
N ALA A 13 -1.39 20.04 10.51
CA ALA A 13 -2.25 21.13 10.91
C ALA A 13 -1.45 22.00 11.89
N GLN A 14 -0.88 23.10 11.40
CA GLN A 14 -0.48 24.23 12.25
C GLN A 14 -0.88 25.53 11.54
N GLU A 15 -1.72 26.27 12.26
CA GLU A 15 -2.09 27.69 12.17
C GLU A 15 -1.55 28.54 11.02
N GLU A 16 -2.51 29.05 10.23
CA GLU A 16 -2.37 30.05 9.18
C GLU A 16 -2.16 31.44 9.82
N GLN A 17 -0.94 31.98 9.74
CA GLN A 17 -0.67 33.40 10.02
C GLN A 17 -0.76 34.21 8.71
N PRO A 18 -1.37 35.41 8.71
CA PRO A 18 -1.55 36.21 7.50
C PRO A 18 -0.23 36.84 7.01
N PRO A 19 -0.04 37.05 5.69
CA PRO A 19 1.22 37.49 5.12
C PRO A 19 1.46 39.00 5.32
N PRO A 20 2.72 39.42 5.57
CA PRO A 20 3.09 40.84 5.56
C PRO A 20 3.24 41.41 4.13
N PRO A 21 3.03 42.73 3.94
CA PRO A 21 2.96 43.41 2.64
C PRO A 21 4.32 43.57 1.92
N PRO A 22 4.32 43.84 0.59
CA PRO A 22 5.52 43.76 -0.25
C PRO A 22 6.44 44.99 -0.13
N ALA A 23 7.74 44.77 -0.17
CA ALA A 23 8.77 45.81 -0.26
C ALA A 23 9.57 45.69 -1.58
N ASN A 24 9.82 46.86 -2.19
CA ASN A 24 10.41 47.10 -3.51
C ASN A 24 11.92 46.73 -3.62
N PRO A 25 12.44 46.48 -4.84
CA PRO A 25 13.84 46.07 -5.09
C PRO A 25 14.78 47.27 -5.28
N PRO A 26 16.10 47.14 -4.98
CA PRO A 26 17.14 47.43 -5.99
C PRO A 26 18.52 46.74 -5.71
N PRO A 27 19.60 46.98 -6.50
CA PRO A 27 19.72 47.09 -7.96
C PRO A 27 20.80 46.15 -8.56
N GLU A 28 20.76 46.05 -9.89
CA GLU A 28 21.71 45.39 -10.78
C GLU A 28 23.18 45.79 -10.56
N LYS A 29 24.09 44.81 -10.69
CA LYS A 29 25.49 45.07 -11.06
C LYS A 29 26.12 43.89 -11.82
N ARG A 30 26.35 44.16 -13.09
CA ARG A 30 27.59 43.90 -13.87
C ARG A 30 27.78 42.52 -14.53
N LEU A 31 27.40 42.52 -15.80
CA LEU A 31 27.95 41.72 -16.89
C LEU A 31 29.48 41.55 -16.82
N LYS A 32 29.94 40.32 -17.04
CA LYS A 32 31.17 40.05 -17.78
C LYS A 32 30.92 38.92 -18.77
N ALA A 33 30.97 39.28 -20.05
CA ALA A 33 31.12 38.36 -21.16
C ALA A 33 32.51 37.74 -21.12
N HIS A 34 32.61 36.45 -21.46
CA HIS A 34 33.73 35.95 -22.23
C HIS A 34 33.19 35.04 -23.33
N ASP A 35 33.64 35.36 -24.52
CA ASP A 35 33.30 34.82 -25.83
C ASP A 35 34.16 33.57 -26.15
N GLY A 36 33.65 32.75 -27.09
CA GLY A 36 34.34 31.68 -27.83
C GLY A 36 34.72 30.42 -27.02
N THR A 37 34.43 29.18 -27.45
CA THR A 37 34.53 28.67 -28.83
C THR A 37 33.82 27.31 -28.89
N ALA A 38 33.05 27.08 -29.95
CA ALA A 38 32.49 25.78 -30.28
C ALA A 38 33.59 24.81 -30.75
N VAL A 39 33.65 23.62 -30.17
CA VAL A 39 34.23 22.44 -30.83
C VAL A 39 33.24 21.30 -30.68
N ALA A 40 32.69 20.88 -31.81
CA ALA A 40 31.91 19.67 -31.93
C ALA A 40 32.84 18.45 -31.79
N THR A 41 32.56 17.60 -30.81
CA THR A 41 33.04 16.21 -30.80
C THR A 41 31.97 15.32 -30.18
N SER A 42 31.42 14.47 -31.03
CA SER A 42 30.74 13.22 -30.70
C SER A 42 31.47 12.48 -29.57
N GLY A 43 30.76 12.15 -28.50
CA GLY A 43 31.33 11.43 -27.37
C GLY A 43 30.28 11.12 -26.31
N ARG A 44 29.81 9.86 -26.33
CA ARG A 44 29.21 9.08 -25.24
C ARG A 44 29.28 9.77 -23.87
N GLU A 45 28.14 10.25 -23.37
CA GLU A 45 28.00 10.86 -22.04
C GLU A 45 28.48 9.85 -20.99
N GLY A 46 29.63 10.16 -20.38
CA GLY A 46 30.13 9.47 -19.20
C GLY A 46 29.31 9.93 -18.00
N LEU A 47 28.70 8.96 -17.31
CA LEU A 47 28.08 9.17 -16.00
C LEU A 47 29.11 9.79 -15.04
N SER A 48 28.68 10.76 -14.23
CA SER A 48 29.56 11.30 -13.20
C SER A 48 29.81 10.23 -12.12
N GLU A 49 30.93 10.30 -11.39
CA GLU A 49 31.23 9.35 -10.30
C GLU A 49 30.11 9.29 -9.24
N GLY A 50 29.35 10.38 -9.08
CA GLY A 50 28.17 10.44 -8.19
C GLY A 50 26.96 9.66 -8.72
N ASP A 51 26.74 9.65 -10.03
CA ASP A 51 25.62 8.91 -10.66
C ASP A 51 25.80 7.40 -10.51
N ASP A 52 27.04 6.93 -10.66
CA ASP A 52 27.38 5.52 -10.47
C ASP A 52 27.16 5.09 -9.01
N GLN A 53 27.42 5.97 -8.04
CA GLN A 53 27.17 5.70 -6.63
C GLN A 53 25.67 5.61 -6.30
N VAL A 54 24.85 6.51 -6.86
CA VAL A 54 23.38 6.49 -6.68
C VAL A 54 22.78 5.23 -7.32
N ALA A 55 23.21 4.87 -8.54
CA ALA A 55 22.76 3.67 -9.22
C ALA A 55 23.13 2.38 -8.45
N ALA A 56 24.35 2.32 -7.89
CA ALA A 56 24.79 1.21 -7.05
C ALA A 56 23.98 1.12 -5.74
N ALA A 57 23.68 2.25 -5.11
CA ALA A 57 22.85 2.30 -3.91
C ALA A 57 21.43 1.80 -4.18
N LEU A 58 20.79 2.26 -5.27
CA LEU A 58 19.45 1.80 -5.68
C LEU A 58 19.43 0.30 -5.97
N SER A 59 20.46 -0.22 -6.66
CA SER A 59 20.58 -1.66 -6.92
C SER A 59 20.67 -2.47 -5.62
N LYS A 60 21.41 -2.00 -4.62
CA LYS A 60 21.51 -2.63 -3.30
C LYS A 60 20.20 -2.54 -2.51
N ILE A 61 19.49 -1.41 -2.58
CA ILE A 61 18.18 -1.26 -1.94
C ILE A 61 17.17 -2.24 -2.57
N LYS A 62 17.16 -2.38 -3.90
CA LYS A 62 16.27 -3.30 -4.63
C LYS A 62 16.35 -4.73 -4.10
N GLN A 63 17.55 -5.23 -3.80
CA GLN A 63 17.77 -6.58 -3.27
C GLN A 63 17.14 -6.80 -1.89
N HIS A 64 16.99 -5.76 -1.08
CA HIS A 64 16.54 -5.88 0.31
C HIS A 64 15.11 -5.40 0.54
N ILE A 65 14.60 -4.51 -0.31
CA ILE A 65 13.31 -3.87 -0.10
C ILE A 65 12.12 -4.84 -0.19
N GLY A 66 12.25 -5.96 -0.90
CA GLY A 66 11.23 -7.00 -0.94
C GLY A 66 11.11 -7.84 0.35
N SER A 67 12.10 -7.76 1.26
CA SER A 67 12.12 -8.58 2.47
C SER A 67 11.43 -7.90 3.66
N ARG A 68 10.54 -8.62 4.35
CA ARG A 68 9.75 -8.09 5.49
C ARG A 68 10.64 -7.47 6.58
N GLY A 69 11.72 -8.16 6.97
CA GLY A 69 12.63 -7.71 8.02
C GLY A 69 13.53 -6.54 7.65
N LYS A 70 13.94 -6.39 6.38
CA LYS A 70 14.82 -5.29 5.94
C LYS A 70 14.05 -4.13 5.32
N PHE A 71 12.75 -4.28 5.05
CA PHE A 71 11.92 -3.28 4.38
C PHE A 71 11.97 -1.91 5.06
N LYS A 72 11.83 -1.84 6.40
CA LYS A 72 11.82 -0.56 7.13
C LYS A 72 13.12 0.23 6.93
N LYS A 73 14.27 -0.45 6.93
CA LYS A 73 15.58 0.19 6.69
C LYS A 73 15.75 0.56 5.21
N ALA A 74 15.45 -0.35 4.30
CA ALA A 74 15.58 -0.14 2.86
C ALA A 74 14.66 0.99 2.35
N SER A 75 13.40 1.03 2.81
CA SER A 75 12.46 2.10 2.50
C SER A 75 12.88 3.44 3.08
N GLY A 76 13.46 3.46 4.29
CA GLY A 76 14.06 4.66 4.89
C GLY A 76 15.18 5.25 4.03
N LEU A 77 16.12 4.41 3.61
CA LEU A 77 17.23 4.80 2.73
C LEU A 77 16.74 5.31 1.37
N LEU A 78 15.78 4.61 0.75
CA LEU A 78 15.21 5.07 -0.52
C LEU A 78 14.53 6.43 -0.38
N ARG A 79 13.78 6.66 0.70
CA ARG A 79 13.15 7.96 0.94
C ARG A 79 14.18 9.07 1.14
N GLN A 80 15.29 8.81 1.81
CA GLN A 80 16.37 9.79 1.96
C GLN A 80 16.94 10.16 0.60
N LEU A 81 17.27 9.17 -0.26
CA LEU A 81 17.73 9.44 -1.62
C LEU A 81 16.75 10.29 -2.43
N LEU A 82 15.45 10.04 -2.31
CA LEU A 82 14.41 10.83 -2.98
C LEU A 82 14.26 12.26 -2.41
N GLN A 83 14.52 12.46 -1.11
CA GLN A 83 14.38 13.76 -0.44
C GLN A 83 15.60 14.65 -0.62
N ASP A 84 16.79 14.06 -0.66
CA ASP A 84 18.06 14.78 -0.78
C ASP A 84 18.28 15.37 -2.18
N GLY A 85 17.41 15.04 -3.15
CA GLY A 85 17.48 15.55 -4.52
C GLY A 85 18.59 14.93 -5.37
N ASN A 86 19.27 13.90 -4.87
CA ASN A 86 20.35 13.19 -5.56
C ASN A 86 19.84 12.26 -6.69
N VAL A 87 18.54 12.18 -6.88
CA VAL A 87 17.90 11.31 -7.88
C VAL A 87 17.42 12.17 -9.04
N GLU A 88 18.13 12.07 -10.15
CA GLU A 88 17.76 12.65 -11.43
C GLU A 88 16.90 11.72 -12.29
N LYS A 89 16.39 12.25 -13.41
CA LYS A 89 15.59 11.49 -14.39
C LYS A 89 16.31 10.26 -14.95
N ALA A 90 17.65 10.29 -15.03
CA ALA A 90 18.46 9.15 -15.45
C ALA A 90 18.29 7.93 -14.51
N HIS A 91 18.03 8.17 -13.23
CA HIS A 91 17.84 7.15 -12.20
C HIS A 91 16.39 6.66 -12.11
N GLY A 92 15.45 7.29 -12.83
CA GLY A 92 14.01 7.05 -12.74
C GLY A 92 13.61 5.58 -12.91
N GLN A 93 14.20 4.90 -13.89
CA GLN A 93 13.94 3.47 -14.13
C GLN A 93 14.39 2.61 -12.94
N LEU A 94 15.57 2.87 -12.36
CA LEU A 94 16.05 2.12 -11.19
C LEU A 94 15.16 2.35 -9.97
N VAL A 95 14.75 3.60 -9.73
CA VAL A 95 13.80 3.92 -8.65
C VAL A 95 12.49 3.18 -8.85
N PHE A 96 11.95 3.18 -10.07
CA PHE A 96 10.73 2.45 -10.41
C PHE A 96 10.88 0.94 -10.13
N GLU A 97 12.00 0.34 -10.54
CA GLU A 97 12.29 -1.07 -10.28
C GLU A 97 12.40 -1.39 -8.78
N VAL A 98 12.95 -0.49 -7.97
CA VAL A 98 13.02 -0.64 -6.51
C VAL A 98 11.61 -0.55 -5.90
N LEU A 99 10.79 0.40 -6.34
CA LEU A 99 9.40 0.53 -5.89
C LEU A 99 8.57 -0.70 -6.27
N ALA A 100 8.72 -1.21 -7.49
CA ALA A 100 8.07 -2.44 -7.93
C ALA A 100 8.52 -3.65 -7.11
N ALA A 101 9.82 -3.79 -6.82
CA ALA A 101 10.36 -4.84 -5.98
C ALA A 101 9.78 -4.82 -4.55
N SER A 102 9.49 -3.62 -4.01
CA SER A 102 8.88 -3.48 -2.67
C SER A 102 7.44 -4.04 -2.59
N LEU A 103 6.74 -4.08 -3.73
CA LEU A 103 5.36 -4.55 -3.86
C LEU A 103 5.24 -5.90 -4.57
N ARG A 104 6.35 -6.63 -4.65
CA ARG A 104 6.36 -8.01 -5.11
C ARG A 104 5.37 -8.90 -4.35
N GLN A 105 5.18 -8.63 -3.04
CA GLN A 105 4.15 -9.25 -2.22
C GLN A 105 3.22 -8.14 -1.65
N PRO A 106 2.15 -7.76 -2.37
CA PRO A 106 1.27 -6.67 -1.94
C PRO A 106 0.58 -6.90 -0.59
N SER A 107 0.50 -8.16 -0.13
CA SER A 107 -0.04 -8.54 1.18
C SER A 107 0.74 -7.92 2.35
N HIS A 108 2.04 -7.64 2.20
CA HIS A 108 2.85 -6.98 3.22
C HIS A 108 2.35 -5.57 3.57
N GLY A 109 1.66 -4.88 2.64
CA GLY A 109 1.12 -3.55 2.88
C GLY A 109 0.00 -3.50 3.92
N VAL A 110 -0.61 -4.65 4.26
CA VAL A 110 -1.69 -4.76 5.26
C VAL A 110 -1.14 -5.02 6.66
N ASP A 111 0.14 -5.39 6.79
CA ASP A 111 0.80 -5.60 8.06
C ASP A 111 0.94 -4.28 8.83
N PRO A 112 0.38 -4.16 10.07
CA PRO A 112 0.46 -2.93 10.86
C PRO A 112 1.87 -2.39 11.07
N GLU A 113 2.88 -3.26 11.13
CA GLU A 113 4.28 -2.86 11.34
C GLU A 113 4.89 -2.19 10.11
N LEU A 114 4.46 -2.57 8.91
CA LEU A 114 5.04 -2.12 7.64
C LEU A 114 4.17 -1.09 6.92
N ALA A 115 2.86 -1.10 7.14
CA ALA A 115 1.89 -0.24 6.46
C ALA A 115 2.28 1.23 6.49
N ARG A 116 2.74 1.75 7.64
CA ARG A 116 3.19 3.14 7.77
C ARG A 116 4.41 3.45 6.87
N GLU A 117 5.32 2.50 6.71
CA GLU A 117 6.51 2.66 5.90
C GLU A 117 6.20 2.59 4.40
N TYR A 118 5.26 1.73 3.98
CA TYR A 118 4.71 1.71 2.63
C TYR A 118 4.02 3.04 2.28
N ILE A 119 3.13 3.53 3.16
CA ILE A 119 2.44 4.81 2.97
C ILE A 119 3.45 5.94 2.78
N LYS A 120 4.45 6.06 3.66
CA LYS A 120 5.49 7.10 3.56
C LYS A 120 6.30 6.97 2.27
N LEU A 121 6.70 5.77 1.89
CA LEU A 121 7.53 5.54 0.71
C LEU A 121 6.79 5.94 -0.57
N PHE A 122 5.58 5.43 -0.78
CA PHE A 122 4.81 5.73 -1.99
C PHE A 122 4.28 7.16 -2.01
N THR A 123 4.00 7.75 -0.84
CA THR A 123 3.74 9.20 -0.73
C THR A 123 4.95 10.03 -1.14
N ALA A 124 6.17 9.65 -0.74
CA ALA A 124 7.37 10.37 -1.16
C ALA A 124 7.59 10.24 -2.67
N ALA A 125 7.48 9.03 -3.23
CA ALA A 125 7.62 8.79 -4.66
C ALA A 125 6.58 9.56 -5.51
N SER A 126 5.35 9.70 -5.01
CA SER A 126 4.28 10.41 -5.71
C SER A 126 4.52 11.91 -5.92
N LYS A 127 5.41 12.51 -5.12
CA LYS A 127 5.77 13.92 -5.21
C LYS A 127 6.78 14.21 -6.32
N LEU A 128 7.31 13.16 -6.97
CA LEU A 128 8.35 13.26 -7.98
C LEU A 128 7.88 12.62 -9.32
N PRO A 129 6.75 13.07 -9.91
CA PRO A 129 6.22 12.51 -11.15
C PRO A 129 7.20 12.61 -12.32
N GLU A 130 8.03 13.66 -12.35
CA GLU A 130 9.01 13.95 -13.41
C GLU A 130 10.10 12.89 -13.58
N LEU A 131 10.33 12.05 -12.56
CA LEU A 131 11.27 10.93 -12.62
C LEU A 131 10.74 9.78 -13.48
N PHE A 132 9.43 9.68 -13.67
CA PHE A 132 8.80 8.50 -14.24
C PHE A 132 8.17 8.80 -15.61
N SER A 133 8.26 7.84 -16.52
CA SER A 133 7.50 7.86 -17.77
C SER A 133 6.00 7.71 -17.50
N ALA A 134 5.14 8.18 -18.41
CA ALA A 134 3.69 8.09 -18.26
C ALA A 134 3.16 6.67 -17.95
N ARG A 135 3.84 5.64 -18.46
CA ARG A 135 3.48 4.24 -18.22
C ARG A 135 3.89 3.77 -16.83
N GLU A 136 5.09 4.15 -16.36
CA GLU A 136 5.54 3.89 -15.00
C GLU A 136 4.64 4.61 -13.98
N GLN A 137 4.24 5.86 -14.27
CA GLN A 137 3.28 6.59 -13.45
C GLN A 137 1.93 5.85 -13.34
N ALA A 138 1.40 5.36 -14.45
CA ALA A 138 0.15 4.59 -14.47
C ALA A 138 0.26 3.25 -13.71
N GLN A 139 1.44 2.62 -13.70
CA GLN A 139 1.68 1.43 -12.87
C GLN A 139 1.89 1.78 -11.39
N LEU A 140 2.57 2.88 -11.10
CA LEU A 140 2.72 3.41 -9.74
C LEU A 140 1.35 3.74 -9.14
N ASP A 141 0.43 4.30 -9.91
CA ASP A 141 -0.97 4.50 -9.50
C ASP A 141 -1.62 3.24 -8.94
N VAL A 142 -1.42 2.08 -9.60
CA VAL A 142 -1.91 0.80 -9.10
C VAL A 142 -1.19 0.42 -7.81
N TYR A 143 0.12 0.61 -7.78
CA TYR A 143 0.94 0.31 -6.63
C TYR A 143 0.57 1.09 -5.37
N GLY A 144 0.24 2.38 -5.44
CA GLY A 144 -0.23 3.08 -4.23
C GLY A 144 -1.70 2.87 -3.91
N ILE A 145 -2.54 2.31 -4.80
CA ILE A 145 -3.81 1.71 -4.33
C ILE A 145 -3.49 0.62 -3.28
N TRP A 146 -2.49 -0.23 -3.51
CA TRP A 146 -2.03 -1.19 -2.51
C TRP A 146 -1.24 -0.57 -1.36
N ALA A 147 -0.17 0.16 -1.64
CA ALA A 147 0.77 0.64 -0.63
C ALA A 147 0.25 1.81 0.22
N VAL A 148 -0.75 2.55 -0.28
CA VAL A 148 -1.31 3.70 0.42
C VAL A 148 -2.75 3.42 0.81
N HIS A 149 -3.66 3.24 -0.14
CA HIS A 149 -5.09 3.18 0.15
C HIS A 149 -5.44 1.93 0.97
N ARG A 150 -5.02 0.75 0.51
CA ARG A 150 -5.24 -0.50 1.22
C ARG A 150 -4.57 -0.50 2.59
N SER A 151 -3.33 -0.02 2.69
CA SER A 151 -2.60 0.12 3.96
C SER A 151 -3.29 1.07 4.95
N GLN A 152 -3.84 2.19 4.47
CA GLN A 152 -4.61 3.13 5.31
C GLN A 152 -5.90 2.48 5.83
N ILE A 153 -6.65 1.78 4.98
CA ILE A 153 -7.86 1.06 5.38
C ILE A 153 -7.55 0.00 6.44
N ALA A 154 -6.45 -0.74 6.25
CA ALA A 154 -6.06 -1.83 7.13
C ALA A 154 -5.69 -1.37 8.55
N THR A 155 -5.08 -0.19 8.67
CA THR A 155 -4.46 0.27 9.92
C THR A 155 -5.20 1.40 10.61
N THR A 156 -6.20 2.00 9.97
CA THR A 156 -6.96 3.09 10.56
C THR A 156 -8.03 2.59 11.54
N ASP A 157 -8.15 3.31 12.65
CA ASP A 157 -9.24 3.26 13.62
C ASP A 157 -10.17 4.49 13.52
N ASP A 158 -9.89 5.40 12.59
CA ASP A 158 -10.61 6.64 12.37
C ASP A 158 -11.56 6.52 11.18
N SER A 159 -12.85 6.66 11.47
CA SER A 159 -13.91 6.67 10.47
C SER A 159 -13.74 7.75 9.41
N PHE A 160 -13.17 8.92 9.73
CA PHE A 160 -12.94 9.99 8.74
C PHE A 160 -11.86 9.59 7.74
N VAL A 161 -10.73 9.08 8.23
CA VAL A 161 -9.65 8.58 7.37
C VAL A 161 -10.16 7.43 6.49
N PHE A 162 -10.90 6.48 7.07
CA PHE A 162 -11.50 5.38 6.32
C PHE A 162 -12.40 5.87 5.19
N ASN A 163 -13.35 6.77 5.50
CA ASN A 163 -14.30 7.29 4.51
C ASN A 163 -13.63 8.15 3.43
N LYS A 164 -12.57 8.87 3.79
CA LYS A 164 -11.75 9.62 2.82
C LYS A 164 -11.10 8.70 1.79
N VAL A 165 -10.53 7.57 2.24
CA VAL A 165 -9.94 6.58 1.33
C VAL A 165 -11.02 5.88 0.52
N LEU A 166 -12.14 5.53 1.14
CA LEU A 166 -13.30 4.96 0.44
C LEU A 166 -13.80 5.87 -0.69
N GLY A 167 -13.87 7.18 -0.46
CA GLY A 167 -14.25 8.15 -1.50
C GLY A 167 -13.36 8.06 -2.74
N ARG A 168 -12.04 8.00 -2.55
CA ARG A 168 -11.08 7.86 -3.67
C ARG A 168 -11.19 6.52 -4.40
N ILE A 169 -11.50 5.45 -3.68
CA ILE A 169 -11.71 4.13 -4.27
C ILE A 169 -12.97 4.15 -5.13
N LYS A 170 -14.08 4.72 -4.63
CA LYS A 170 -15.32 4.88 -5.42
C LYS A 170 -15.06 5.70 -6.67
N GLU A 171 -14.42 6.86 -6.53
CA GLU A 171 -14.03 7.70 -7.67
C GLU A 171 -13.22 6.90 -8.69
N SER A 172 -12.23 6.12 -8.24
CA SER A 172 -11.42 5.28 -9.13
C SER A 172 -12.25 4.23 -9.86
N VAL A 173 -13.26 3.63 -9.20
CA VAL A 173 -14.19 2.66 -9.80
C VAL A 173 -15.07 3.30 -10.86
N HIS A 174 -15.63 4.48 -10.60
CA HIS A 174 -16.47 5.19 -11.57
C HIS A 174 -15.71 5.59 -12.84
N HIS A 175 -14.39 5.80 -12.73
CA HIS A 175 -13.52 6.12 -13.87
C HIS A 175 -12.99 4.89 -14.63
N LEU A 176 -13.25 3.66 -14.17
CA LEU A 176 -12.85 2.45 -14.91
C LEU A 176 -13.69 2.27 -16.18
N PRO A 177 -13.11 1.97 -17.34
CA PRO A 177 -13.90 1.54 -18.49
C PRO A 177 -14.55 0.17 -18.24
N GLU A 178 -15.55 -0.18 -19.04
CA GLU A 178 -16.13 -1.53 -19.05
C GLU A 178 -15.07 -2.59 -19.34
N ALA A 179 -15.22 -3.77 -18.75
CA ALA A 179 -14.23 -4.84 -18.90
C ALA A 179 -14.59 -5.76 -20.07
N GLY A 180 -13.62 -6.01 -20.95
CA GLY A 180 -13.70 -7.02 -22.01
C GLY A 180 -13.03 -8.34 -21.61
N ALA A 181 -13.17 -9.35 -22.48
CA ALA A 181 -12.59 -10.69 -22.29
C ALA A 181 -11.07 -10.66 -22.28
N GLU A 182 -10.47 -9.88 -23.18
CA GLU A 182 -9.02 -9.77 -23.29
C GLU A 182 -8.38 -9.10 -22.03
N GLU A 183 -9.10 -8.25 -21.28
CA GLU A 183 -8.62 -7.74 -19.97
C GLU A 183 -8.61 -8.81 -18.90
N ASP A 184 -9.45 -9.83 -19.00
CA ASP A 184 -9.45 -11.00 -18.12
C ASP A 184 -8.16 -11.82 -18.34
N GLU A 185 -7.80 -12.05 -19.60
CA GLU A 185 -6.54 -12.71 -19.97
C GLU A 185 -5.31 -11.94 -19.45
N ALA A 186 -5.31 -10.61 -19.63
CA ALA A 186 -4.23 -9.76 -19.13
C ALA A 186 -4.15 -9.75 -17.60
N LEU A 187 -5.29 -9.85 -16.91
CA LEU A 187 -5.32 -9.98 -15.45
C LEU A 187 -4.64 -11.28 -15.01
N LEU A 188 -5.01 -12.40 -15.62
CA LEU A 188 -4.44 -13.71 -15.30
C LEU A 188 -2.93 -13.74 -15.56
N ALA A 189 -2.48 -13.21 -16.70
CA ALA A 189 -1.06 -13.13 -17.04
C ALA A 189 -0.27 -12.26 -16.05
N ALA A 190 -0.78 -11.08 -15.70
CA ALA A 190 -0.13 -10.18 -14.76
C ALA A 190 -0.06 -10.77 -13.34
N LYS A 191 -1.12 -11.46 -12.89
CA LYS A 191 -1.14 -12.15 -11.59
C LYS A 191 -0.18 -13.33 -11.55
N ALA A 192 -0.11 -14.12 -12.62
CA ALA A 192 0.86 -15.20 -12.73
C ALA A 192 2.30 -14.67 -12.64
N ARG A 193 2.59 -13.55 -13.33
CA ARG A 193 3.91 -12.89 -13.25
C ARG A 193 4.22 -12.37 -11.86
N LEU A 194 3.25 -11.76 -11.18
CA LEU A 194 3.42 -11.28 -9.81
C LEU A 194 3.65 -12.44 -8.83
N ALA A 195 2.97 -13.57 -9.02
CA ALA A 195 3.13 -14.78 -8.22
C ALA A 195 4.51 -15.43 -8.43
N GLU A 196 4.94 -15.60 -9.68
CA GLU A 196 6.28 -16.09 -10.02
C GLU A 196 7.35 -15.17 -9.42
N GLU A 197 7.18 -13.86 -9.59
CA GLU A 197 8.07 -12.88 -8.97
C GLU A 197 8.06 -13.09 -7.46
N ALA A 198 6.90 -13.22 -6.80
CA ALA A 198 6.74 -13.44 -5.36
C ALA A 198 7.40 -14.71 -4.81
N GLU A 199 7.64 -15.73 -5.63
CA GLU A 199 8.30 -16.98 -5.23
C GLU A 199 9.83 -16.96 -5.41
N ARG A 200 10.39 -16.09 -6.26
CA ARG A 200 11.85 -16.05 -6.50
C ARG A 200 12.65 -15.78 -5.21
N PRO A 201 13.52 -16.67 -4.71
CA PRO A 201 14.23 -16.42 -3.46
C PRO A 201 14.85 -15.01 -3.41
N VAL A 202 14.57 -14.25 -2.36
CA VAL A 202 15.36 -13.04 -2.07
C VAL A 202 16.74 -13.59 -1.75
N GLU A 203 17.72 -13.37 -2.62
CA GLU A 203 19.04 -13.99 -2.50
C GLU A 203 19.53 -13.91 -1.05
N PRO A 204 19.79 -15.07 -0.39
CA PRO A 204 20.40 -15.04 0.91
C PRO A 204 21.76 -14.37 0.77
N GLU A 205 22.09 -13.50 1.72
CA GLU A 205 23.46 -13.03 1.91
C GLU A 205 24.35 -14.27 1.90
N LYS A 206 25.18 -14.46 0.87
CA LYS A 206 26.31 -15.37 1.01
C LYS A 206 27.13 -14.82 2.17
N PRO A 207 27.27 -15.54 3.29
CA PRO A 207 28.34 -15.22 4.23
C PRO A 207 29.63 -15.29 3.42
N ALA A 208 30.48 -14.27 3.54
CA ALA A 208 31.85 -14.36 3.07
C ALA A 208 32.56 -15.42 3.94
N GLU A 209 32.47 -16.69 3.53
CA GLU A 209 33.31 -17.76 4.08
C GLU A 209 34.53 -17.96 3.18
N PRO A 210 35.69 -18.23 3.80
CA PRO A 210 36.98 -18.29 3.12
C PRO A 210 37.05 -19.51 2.22
N THR A 211 37.65 -19.31 1.05
CA THR A 211 38.11 -20.34 0.13
C THR A 211 38.89 -21.43 0.86
N ALA A 212 38.33 -22.64 0.91
CA ALA A 212 39.09 -23.87 1.05
C ALA A 212 39.16 -24.55 -0.33
N PRO A 213 40.32 -25.10 -0.72
CA PRO A 213 40.55 -25.55 -2.09
C PRO A 213 39.85 -26.88 -2.37
N ALA A 214 39.18 -26.95 -3.53
CA ALA A 214 38.66 -28.19 -4.08
C ALA A 214 39.76 -28.89 -4.88
N GLU A 215 40.01 -30.17 -4.56
CA GLU A 215 40.79 -31.08 -5.38
C GLU A 215 39.97 -31.48 -6.63
N GLU A 216 40.55 -31.12 -7.77
CA GLU A 216 40.58 -31.80 -9.08
C GLU A 216 39.35 -32.58 -9.57
N ALA A 217 38.70 -31.99 -10.58
CA ALA A 217 38.36 -32.74 -11.78
C ALA A 217 38.75 -31.90 -13.00
N GLU A 218 39.70 -32.41 -13.78
CA GLU A 218 40.11 -31.88 -15.08
C GLU A 218 38.91 -31.64 -15.99
N ALA A 219 38.57 -30.38 -16.22
CA ALA A 219 37.79 -29.97 -17.38
C ALA A 219 38.11 -28.51 -17.70
N ASP A 220 38.75 -28.31 -18.86
CA ASP A 220 39.00 -27.02 -19.52
C ASP A 220 40.02 -26.06 -18.86
N PRO A 221 41.35 -26.28 -19.04
CA PRO A 221 42.40 -25.41 -18.51
C PRO A 221 42.42 -23.98 -19.09
N PHE A 222 41.57 -23.66 -20.07
CA PHE A 222 41.47 -22.30 -20.64
C PHE A 222 40.04 -21.72 -20.63
N GLY A 223 39.04 -22.42 -20.07
CA GLY A 223 37.66 -21.92 -19.96
C GLY A 223 37.01 -21.51 -21.28
N LEU A 224 37.49 -22.07 -22.40
CA LEU A 224 37.08 -21.68 -23.75
C LEU A 224 35.70 -22.25 -24.11
N GLU A 225 35.26 -23.37 -23.54
CA GLU A 225 33.91 -23.89 -23.79
C GLU A 225 32.82 -23.01 -23.15
N ALA A 226 33.13 -22.36 -22.03
CA ALA A 226 32.23 -21.39 -21.39
C ALA A 226 32.03 -20.11 -22.22
N LEU A 227 32.94 -19.82 -23.15
CA LEU A 227 32.86 -18.69 -24.09
C LEU A 227 32.09 -19.03 -25.38
N ILE A 228 31.95 -20.31 -25.72
CA ILE A 228 31.27 -20.78 -26.94
C ILE A 228 29.82 -21.19 -26.67
N ALA A 229 29.49 -21.56 -25.43
CA ALA A 229 28.11 -21.80 -25.04
C ALA A 229 27.27 -20.53 -25.25
N PRO A 230 26.22 -20.54 -26.11
CA PRO A 230 25.33 -19.39 -26.23
C PRO A 230 24.67 -19.20 -24.86
N LYS A 231 25.06 -18.14 -24.14
CA LYS A 231 24.41 -17.73 -22.89
C LYS A 231 22.90 -17.85 -23.09
N PRO A 232 22.17 -18.65 -22.29
CA PRO A 232 20.72 -18.69 -22.40
C PRO A 232 20.27 -17.25 -22.24
N LYS A 233 19.64 -16.69 -23.27
CA LYS A 233 19.12 -15.33 -23.25
C LYS A 233 18.15 -15.29 -22.08
N ALA A 234 18.60 -14.75 -20.95
CA ALA A 234 17.74 -14.48 -19.81
C ALA A 234 16.56 -13.70 -20.37
N LYS A 235 15.37 -14.30 -20.35
CA LYS A 235 14.14 -13.59 -20.68
C LYS A 235 14.11 -12.43 -19.69
N LYS A 236 14.42 -11.23 -20.16
CA LYS A 236 14.26 -10.02 -19.36
C LYS A 236 12.77 -9.90 -19.09
N SER A 237 12.31 -10.43 -17.95
CA SER A 237 10.97 -10.18 -17.46
C SER A 237 10.90 -8.68 -17.23
N SER A 238 10.19 -7.99 -18.12
CA SER A 238 9.94 -6.55 -17.94
C SER A 238 9.15 -6.39 -16.64
N VAL A 239 9.70 -5.66 -15.68
CA VAL A 239 8.99 -5.24 -14.47
C VAL A 239 7.76 -4.41 -14.83
N LEU A 240 7.86 -3.68 -15.94
CA LEU A 240 6.83 -2.80 -16.49
C LEU A 240 5.67 -3.59 -17.10
N TRP A 241 4.44 -3.20 -16.76
CA TRP A 241 3.19 -3.80 -17.23
C TRP A 241 2.74 -3.21 -18.59
N SER A 242 2.04 -4.03 -19.35
CA SER A 242 1.32 -3.56 -20.53
C SER A 242 0.21 -2.57 -20.11
N SER A 243 -0.26 -1.67 -20.99
CA SER A 243 -1.31 -0.71 -20.59
C SER A 243 -2.60 -1.42 -20.18
N ARG A 244 -2.83 -2.59 -20.79
CA ARG A 244 -3.91 -3.50 -20.46
C ARG A 244 -3.71 -4.17 -19.12
N GLU A 245 -2.51 -4.71 -18.87
CA GLU A 245 -2.15 -5.29 -17.57
C GLU A 245 -2.31 -4.25 -16.45
N ILE A 246 -1.87 -3.00 -16.65
CA ILE A 246 -2.04 -1.90 -15.67
C ILE A 246 -3.53 -1.72 -15.34
N LEU A 247 -4.38 -1.65 -16.36
CA LEU A 247 -5.81 -1.44 -16.18
C LEU A 247 -6.48 -2.62 -15.46
N SER A 248 -6.12 -3.85 -15.84
CA SER A 248 -6.59 -5.07 -15.17
C SER A 248 -6.11 -5.17 -13.72
N MET A 249 -4.84 -4.88 -13.44
CA MET A 249 -4.29 -4.87 -12.08
C MET A 249 -4.90 -3.75 -11.24
N LYS A 250 -5.26 -2.60 -11.83
CA LYS A 250 -6.02 -1.55 -11.15
C LYS A 250 -7.36 -2.06 -10.62
N ARG A 251 -8.10 -2.84 -11.43
CA ARG A 251 -9.36 -3.48 -11.01
C ARG A 251 -9.13 -4.41 -9.83
N ASP A 252 -8.10 -5.25 -9.89
CA ASP A 252 -7.76 -6.18 -8.81
C ASP A 252 -7.36 -5.47 -7.51
N ALA A 253 -6.56 -4.40 -7.62
CA ALA A 253 -6.13 -3.61 -6.47
C ALA A 253 -7.31 -2.89 -5.76
N LEU A 254 -8.32 -2.46 -6.52
CA LEU A 254 -9.54 -1.89 -5.96
C LEU A 254 -10.35 -2.95 -5.21
N LEU A 255 -10.48 -4.17 -5.74
CA LEU A 255 -11.15 -5.27 -5.03
C LEU A 255 -10.39 -5.72 -3.78
N ASP A 256 -9.05 -5.68 -3.80
CA ASP A 256 -8.23 -5.92 -2.60
C ASP A 256 -8.48 -4.89 -1.50
N CYS A 257 -8.75 -3.63 -1.86
CA CYS A 257 -9.16 -2.63 -0.89
C CYS A 257 -10.53 -2.97 -0.29
N VAL A 258 -11.49 -3.42 -1.10
CA VAL A 258 -12.83 -3.83 -0.62
C VAL A 258 -12.75 -5.05 0.30
N ASP A 259 -11.89 -6.02 0.02
CA ASP A 259 -11.64 -7.13 0.93
C ASP A 259 -11.05 -6.67 2.27
N THR A 260 -10.15 -5.69 2.22
CA THR A 260 -9.58 -5.09 3.43
C THR A 260 -10.65 -4.31 4.21
N MET A 261 -11.55 -3.59 3.53
CA MET A 261 -12.70 -2.93 4.15
C MET A 261 -13.66 -3.92 4.80
N LYS A 262 -13.91 -5.06 4.16
CA LYS A 262 -14.72 -6.16 4.70
C LYS A 262 -14.13 -6.69 6.01
N ALA A 263 -12.80 -6.76 6.15
CA ALA A 263 -12.16 -7.14 7.40
C ALA A 263 -12.38 -6.10 8.54
N CYS A 264 -12.58 -4.83 8.19
CA CYS A 264 -12.92 -3.77 9.16
C CYS A 264 -14.37 -3.82 9.64
N TYR A 265 -15.23 -4.67 9.05
CA TYR A 265 -16.67 -4.73 9.36
C TYR A 265 -17.00 -5.11 10.82
N ARG A 266 -16.05 -5.75 11.51
CA ARG A 266 -16.14 -5.98 12.95
C ARG A 266 -16.32 -4.67 13.74
N GLN A 267 -15.75 -3.58 13.24
CA GLN A 267 -15.84 -2.25 13.83
C GLN A 267 -17.19 -1.62 13.54
N ALA A 268 -17.92 -1.22 14.58
CA ALA A 268 -19.27 -0.65 14.43
C ALA A 268 -19.29 0.60 13.53
N TRP A 269 -18.28 1.45 13.66
CA TRP A 269 -18.13 2.68 12.87
C TRP A 269 -17.92 2.44 11.37
N ALA A 270 -17.41 1.27 10.96
CA ALA A 270 -17.11 0.98 9.55
C ALA A 270 -18.30 0.36 8.79
N ARG A 271 -19.23 -0.30 9.49
CA ARG A 271 -20.24 -1.19 8.89
C ARG A 271 -21.05 -0.55 7.78
N THR A 272 -21.63 0.62 8.04
CA THR A 272 -22.47 1.33 7.05
C THR A 272 -21.66 1.73 5.83
N SER A 273 -20.44 2.23 6.03
CA SER A 273 -19.55 2.61 4.93
C SER A 273 -19.17 1.41 4.06
N VAL A 274 -18.86 0.27 4.67
CA VAL A 274 -18.55 -0.98 3.95
C VAL A 274 -19.77 -1.50 3.18
N ASP A 275 -20.95 -1.49 3.81
CA ASP A 275 -22.21 -1.85 3.17
C ASP A 275 -22.46 -1.02 1.90
N MET A 276 -22.28 0.31 2.01
CA MET A 276 -22.43 1.23 0.87
C MET A 276 -21.35 1.05 -0.18
N ALA A 277 -20.12 0.75 0.21
CA ALA A 277 -19.02 0.48 -0.71
C ALA A 277 -19.29 -0.77 -1.57
N ILE A 278 -19.71 -1.86 -0.93
CA ILE A 278 -20.02 -3.11 -1.61
C ILE A 278 -21.25 -2.97 -2.52
N GLU A 279 -22.28 -2.24 -2.09
CA GLU A 279 -23.43 -1.92 -2.95
C GLU A 279 -23.01 -1.15 -4.21
N ASP A 280 -22.13 -0.16 -4.04
CA ASP A 280 -21.63 0.65 -5.15
C ASP A 280 -20.79 -0.18 -6.14
N ILE A 281 -19.89 -1.05 -5.64
CA ILE A 281 -19.13 -1.99 -6.47
C ILE A 281 -20.06 -2.93 -7.23
N TRP A 282 -21.11 -3.45 -6.57
CA TRP A 282 -22.09 -4.34 -7.20
C TRP A 282 -22.83 -3.67 -8.36
N ASN A 283 -23.21 -2.39 -8.18
CA ASN A 283 -23.88 -1.61 -9.22
C ASN A 283 -22.98 -1.35 -10.43
N HIS A 284 -21.66 -1.30 -10.20
CA HIS A 284 -20.65 -1.08 -11.25
C HIS A 284 -19.90 -2.35 -11.66
N ARG A 285 -20.44 -3.55 -11.36
CA ARG A 285 -19.74 -4.82 -11.60
C ARG A 285 -19.34 -5.07 -13.06
N ALA A 286 -20.06 -4.47 -14.03
CA ALA A 286 -19.73 -4.53 -15.46
C ALA A 286 -18.37 -3.88 -15.80
N ARG A 287 -17.83 -3.04 -14.91
CA ARG A 287 -16.49 -2.44 -15.04
C ARG A 287 -15.36 -3.37 -14.57
N PHE A 288 -15.69 -4.55 -14.05
CA PHE A 288 -14.73 -5.56 -13.57
C PHE A 288 -14.74 -6.79 -14.47
N CYS A 289 -13.62 -7.51 -14.51
CA CYS A 289 -13.46 -8.64 -15.42
C CYS A 289 -14.38 -9.83 -15.04
N ALA A 290 -14.60 -10.75 -15.97
CA ALA A 290 -15.45 -11.92 -15.76
C ALA A 290 -14.95 -12.79 -14.60
N SER A 291 -13.62 -13.02 -14.50
CA SER A 291 -13.00 -13.76 -13.40
C SER A 291 -13.21 -13.11 -12.02
N GLN A 292 -13.55 -11.82 -11.97
CA GLN A 292 -13.74 -11.07 -10.74
C GLN A 292 -15.20 -11.05 -10.26
N GLN A 293 -16.16 -11.48 -11.09
CA GLN A 293 -17.58 -11.41 -10.77
C GLN A 293 -17.94 -12.24 -9.54
N GLN A 294 -17.37 -13.44 -9.39
CA GLN A 294 -17.61 -14.29 -8.22
C GLN A 294 -17.20 -13.59 -6.91
N ARG A 295 -16.06 -12.90 -6.90
CA ARG A 295 -15.58 -12.12 -5.74
C ARG A 295 -16.56 -11.00 -5.37
N ILE A 296 -17.11 -10.32 -6.37
CA ILE A 296 -18.11 -9.26 -6.19
C ILE A 296 -19.45 -9.82 -5.68
N GLU A 297 -19.88 -10.99 -6.18
CA GLU A 297 -21.05 -11.72 -5.67
C GLU A 297 -20.88 -12.12 -4.21
N ASP A 298 -19.69 -12.57 -3.82
CA ASP A 298 -19.39 -12.95 -2.43
C ASP A 298 -19.43 -11.73 -1.50
N PHE A 299 -18.99 -10.56 -1.96
CA PHE A 299 -19.18 -9.30 -1.23
C PHE A 299 -20.66 -8.99 -1.03
N ARG A 300 -21.45 -9.12 -2.11
CA ARG A 300 -22.89 -8.86 -2.06
C ARG A 300 -23.61 -9.81 -1.10
N ARG A 301 -23.25 -11.09 -1.13
CA ARG A 301 -23.75 -12.13 -0.22
C ARG A 301 -23.43 -11.78 1.23
N PHE A 302 -22.17 -11.45 1.51
CA PHE A 302 -21.72 -11.03 2.84
C PHE A 302 -22.56 -9.87 3.39
N VAL A 303 -22.79 -8.80 2.61
CA VAL A 303 -23.62 -7.66 3.09
C VAL A 303 -25.06 -8.08 3.36
N ARG A 304 -25.65 -8.93 2.52
CA ARG A 304 -27.02 -9.44 2.75
C ARG A 304 -27.12 -10.24 4.04
N GLU A 305 -26.17 -11.13 4.27
CA GLU A 305 -26.09 -11.93 5.51
C GLU A 305 -25.93 -11.04 6.74
N GLN A 306 -24.99 -10.08 6.70
CA GLN A 306 -24.75 -9.17 7.82
C GLN A 306 -25.93 -8.25 8.12
N ARG A 307 -26.64 -7.77 7.08
CA ARG A 307 -27.89 -7.01 7.25
C ARG A 307 -29.00 -7.89 7.84
N ALA A 308 -29.10 -9.15 7.42
CA ALA A 308 -30.07 -10.09 7.97
C ALA A 308 -29.78 -10.38 9.46
N ILE A 309 -28.52 -10.61 9.83
CA ILE A 309 -28.08 -10.78 11.23
C ILE A 309 -28.47 -9.55 12.06
N ARG A 310 -28.17 -8.34 11.58
CA ARG A 310 -28.55 -7.10 12.29
C ARG A 310 -30.07 -6.94 12.45
N ARG A 311 -30.85 -7.32 11.43
CA ARG A 311 -32.31 -7.24 11.48
C ARG A 311 -32.92 -8.21 12.51
N GLN A 312 -32.25 -9.33 12.79
CA GLN A 312 -32.65 -10.28 13.83
C GLN A 312 -32.39 -9.76 15.25
N GLY A 313 -31.66 -8.65 15.41
CA GLY A 313 -31.31 -8.06 16.69
C GLY A 313 -30.07 -8.72 17.33
N PRO A 314 -29.51 -8.11 18.39
CA PRO A 314 -28.36 -8.67 19.09
C PRO A 314 -28.73 -10.02 19.69
N SER A 315 -27.83 -10.99 19.57
CA SER A 315 -28.01 -12.28 20.24
C SER A 315 -28.06 -12.08 21.76
N SER A 316 -28.76 -12.95 22.50
CA SER A 316 -28.75 -12.95 23.99
C SER A 316 -27.33 -12.91 24.57
N LYS A 317 -26.34 -13.50 23.88
CA LYS A 317 -24.92 -13.47 24.25
C LYS A 317 -24.27 -12.10 24.02
N GLU A 318 -24.61 -11.40 22.94
CA GLU A 318 -24.12 -10.04 22.67
C GLU A 318 -24.79 -9.02 23.59
N GLN A 319 -26.09 -9.18 23.83
CA GLN A 319 -26.83 -8.34 24.74
C GLN A 319 -26.29 -8.43 26.18
N ARG A 320 -25.85 -9.62 26.63
CA ARG A 320 -25.16 -9.79 27.92
C ARG A 320 -23.72 -9.27 27.94
N ARG A 321 -23.05 -9.19 26.79
CA ARG A 321 -21.68 -8.64 26.68
C ARG A 321 -21.70 -7.12 26.69
N ASP A 322 -22.68 -6.54 26.00
CA ASP A 322 -22.79 -5.10 25.80
C ASP A 322 -23.63 -4.42 26.89
N THR A 323 -24.27 -5.18 27.81
CA THR A 323 -24.85 -4.63 29.04
C THR A 323 -23.75 -4.14 29.97
N THR A 324 -23.73 -2.85 30.22
CA THR A 324 -22.87 -2.25 31.24
C THR A 324 -23.35 -2.63 32.66
N ALA A 325 -22.45 -2.61 33.65
CA ALA A 325 -22.83 -2.86 35.06
C ALA A 325 -23.96 -1.94 35.54
N PHE A 326 -24.02 -0.72 35.01
CA PHE A 326 -25.09 0.24 35.26
C PHE A 326 -26.45 -0.21 34.69
N GLU A 327 -26.48 -0.70 33.45
CA GLU A 327 -27.72 -1.20 32.83
C GLU A 327 -28.20 -2.49 33.49
N ALA A 328 -27.26 -3.35 33.93
CA ALA A 328 -27.57 -4.53 34.73
C ALA A 328 -28.19 -4.14 36.09
N ALA A 329 -27.62 -3.16 36.79
CA ALA A 329 -28.15 -2.64 38.06
C ALA A 329 -29.49 -1.91 37.89
N ARG A 330 -29.66 -1.13 36.81
CA ARG A 330 -30.94 -0.50 36.47
C ARG A 330 -32.02 -1.54 36.19
N THR A 331 -31.67 -2.62 35.51
CA THR A 331 -32.61 -3.72 35.22
C THR A 331 -32.96 -4.50 36.49
N SER A 332 -32.01 -4.70 37.41
CA SER A 332 -32.29 -5.36 38.68
C SER A 332 -33.14 -4.49 39.61
N TRP A 333 -32.86 -3.18 39.70
CA TRP A 333 -33.64 -2.24 40.51
C TRP A 333 -35.03 -1.94 39.93
N SER A 334 -35.17 -1.83 38.60
CA SER A 334 -36.49 -1.66 37.98
C SER A 334 -37.40 -2.88 38.14
N LYS A 335 -36.81 -4.07 38.35
CA LYS A 335 -37.54 -5.30 38.69
C LYS A 335 -37.70 -5.50 40.19
N ALA A 336 -36.97 -4.74 41.01
CA ALA A 336 -37.09 -4.80 42.45
C ALA A 336 -38.39 -4.10 42.87
N SER A 337 -39.34 -4.89 43.36
CA SER A 337 -40.55 -4.37 44.00
C SER A 337 -40.18 -3.83 45.38
N VAL A 338 -40.32 -2.51 45.59
CA VAL A 338 -40.25 -1.92 46.92
C VAL A 338 -41.57 -2.18 47.61
N SER A 339 -41.62 -3.23 48.43
CA SER A 339 -42.78 -3.50 49.29
C SER A 339 -42.98 -2.33 50.24
N ALA A 340 -44.17 -1.74 50.27
CA ALA A 340 -44.54 -0.60 51.12
C ALA A 340 -44.43 -0.87 52.63
N ARG A 341 -44.15 -2.12 53.04
CA ARG A 341 -43.83 -2.50 54.41
C ARG A 341 -42.33 -2.82 54.54
N GLY A 342 -41.47 -1.83 54.31
CA GLY A 342 -40.12 -1.71 54.88
C GLY A 342 -39.24 -2.96 55.03
N ALA A 343 -39.38 -3.97 54.17
CA ALA A 343 -38.61 -5.20 54.23
C ALA A 343 -37.86 -5.36 52.91
N VAL A 344 -36.58 -5.05 52.94
CA VAL A 344 -35.64 -5.34 51.84
C VAL A 344 -35.14 -6.76 52.07
N GLY A 345 -35.31 -7.66 51.10
CA GLY A 345 -34.69 -8.99 51.11
C GLY A 345 -35.66 -10.15 51.33
N GLY A 346 -36.38 -10.54 50.28
CA GLY A 346 -37.06 -11.83 50.19
C GLY A 346 -36.44 -12.69 49.10
N GLY A 347 -35.12 -12.86 49.12
CA GLY A 347 -34.45 -13.72 48.15
C GLY A 347 -32.94 -13.54 48.11
N GLY A 348 -32.23 -14.38 48.87
CA GLY A 348 -30.81 -14.68 48.65
C GLY A 348 -29.88 -14.19 49.75
N ASP A 349 -29.41 -15.12 50.59
CA ASP A 349 -28.24 -15.00 51.46
C ASP A 349 -27.09 -14.26 50.78
N HIS A 350 -26.77 -13.05 51.24
CA HIS A 350 -25.41 -12.51 51.15
C HIS A 350 -25.05 -12.10 52.56
N GLY A 351 -24.14 -12.85 53.19
CA GLY A 351 -23.59 -12.52 54.50
C GLY A 351 -22.97 -11.14 54.45
N SER A 352 -23.59 -10.17 55.11
CA SER A 352 -22.96 -8.90 55.43
C SER A 352 -21.96 -9.16 56.54
N GLU A 353 -20.66 -9.11 56.24
CA GLU A 353 -19.64 -8.89 57.27
C GLU A 353 -19.95 -7.53 57.92
N VAL A 354 -20.41 -7.61 59.17
CA VAL A 354 -20.56 -6.47 60.05
C VAL A 354 -19.16 -5.99 60.41
N TRP A 355 -18.70 -4.94 59.75
CA TRP A 355 -17.58 -4.13 60.20
C TRP A 355 -18.05 -3.35 61.44
N LEU A 356 -17.59 -3.77 62.62
CA LEU A 356 -17.65 -2.99 63.85
C LEU A 356 -16.23 -2.89 64.40
N GLY A 357 -15.62 -1.71 64.21
CA GLY A 357 -14.39 -1.28 64.90
C GLY A 357 -13.13 -1.42 64.07
#